data_AF-A0A373PTX2-F1
#
_entry.id   AF-A0A373PTX2-F1
#
_cell.length_a   1.000
_cell.length_b   1.000
_cell.length_c   1.000
_cell.angle_alpha   90.00
_cell.angle_beta   90.00
_cell.angle_gamma   90.00
#
_symmetry.space_group_name_H-M   'P 1'
#
loop_
_entity.id
_entity.type
_entity.pdbx_description
1 polymer ?
#
loop_
_entity_poly.entity_id
_entity_poly.type
_entity_poly.pdbx_seq_one_letter_code
_entity_poly.pdbx_strand_id
1 'polypeptide(L)'
;MGYEIRDKIKEPTTITDIGNLKIINKNGMYYLEVEFLGETDTSFVKGTTTLKLPVDINRLSFTLGSRNNPSYITEQYYIETMNLGFGDLVSKDGKIDFEIVGDKRKNMTLSEIEEKLGYKIKLVSEK
;
A
#
# COMPACT_ATOMS: atom_id res chain seq x y z
N MET A 1 -5.58 19.20 -42.95
CA MET A 1 -4.40 19.46 -42.10
C MET A 1 -4.92 19.63 -40.68
N GLY A 2 -4.82 18.58 -39.86
CA GLY A 2 -5.27 18.62 -38.47
C GLY A 2 -4.15 19.17 -37.60
N TYR A 3 -4.36 20.31 -36.97
CA TYR A 3 -3.40 20.87 -36.03
C TYR A 3 -3.49 20.04 -34.74
N GLU A 4 -2.52 19.14 -34.52
CA GLU A 4 -2.24 18.62 -33.18
C GLU A 4 -1.69 19.77 -32.35
N ILE A 5 -2.57 20.47 -31.65
CA ILE A 5 -2.17 21.46 -30.65
C ILE A 5 -1.68 20.69 -29.42
N ARG A 6 -0.43 20.25 -29.46
CA ARG A 6 0.37 20.06 -28.24
C ARG A 6 0.97 21.43 -27.89
N ASP A 7 0.13 22.44 -27.67
CA ASP A 7 0.56 23.66 -27.01
C ASP A 7 0.87 23.27 -25.57
N LYS A 8 2.13 22.88 -25.36
CA LYS A 8 2.72 22.77 -24.04
C LYS A 8 2.53 24.12 -23.39
N ILE A 9 1.76 24.18 -22.31
CA ILE A 9 1.75 25.33 -21.41
C ILE A 9 3.22 25.61 -21.07
N LYS A 10 3.76 26.70 -21.63
CA LYS A 10 5.15 27.15 -21.39
C LYS A 10 5.23 28.08 -20.18
N GLU A 11 4.08 28.59 -19.75
CA GLU A 11 3.93 29.43 -18.57
C GLU A 11 4.07 28.58 -17.30
N PRO A 12 4.71 29.10 -16.24
CA PRO A 12 4.64 28.49 -14.93
C PRO A 12 3.19 28.22 -14.54
N THR A 13 2.89 26.96 -14.24
CA THR A 13 1.54 26.54 -13.83
C THR A 13 1.55 26.30 -12.33
N THR A 14 0.69 27.00 -11.60
CA THR A 14 0.44 26.72 -10.18
C THR A 14 -0.69 25.71 -10.08
N ILE A 15 -0.45 24.57 -9.42
CA ILE A 15 -1.49 23.56 -9.17
C ILE A 15 -2.36 24.07 -8.01
N THR A 16 -3.66 24.15 -8.25
CA THR A 16 -4.63 24.68 -7.27
C THR A 16 -5.51 23.59 -6.67
N ASP A 17 -5.77 22.51 -7.42
CA ASP A 17 -6.58 21.39 -6.94
C ASP A 17 -6.21 20.06 -7.62
N ILE A 18 -6.61 18.95 -6.99
CA ILE A 18 -6.50 17.60 -7.53
C ILE A 18 -7.91 17.10 -7.82
N GLY A 19 -8.21 16.89 -9.11
CA GLY A 19 -9.53 16.42 -9.54
C GLY A 19 -9.73 14.92 -9.30
N ASN A 20 -8.77 14.08 -9.74
CA ASN A 20 -8.90 12.63 -9.64
C ASN A 20 -7.55 11.95 -9.40
N LEU A 21 -7.55 10.93 -8.53
CA LEU A 21 -6.42 10.06 -8.25
C LEU A 21 -6.84 8.60 -8.41
N LYS A 22 -6.13 7.88 -9.27
CA LYS A 22 -6.42 6.46 -9.53
C LYS A 22 -5.14 5.64 -9.60
N ILE A 23 -5.08 4.57 -8.82
CA ILE A 23 -4.01 3.58 -8.92
C ILE A 23 -4.38 2.58 -10.01
N ILE A 24 -3.43 2.31 -10.91
CA ILE A 24 -3.54 1.28 -11.95
C ILE A 24 -2.36 0.32 -11.84
N ASN A 25 -2.60 -0.97 -12.12
CA ASN A 25 -1.54 -1.96 -12.31
C ASN A 25 -1.45 -2.31 -13.80
N LYS A 26 -0.25 -2.20 -14.37
CA LYS A 26 0.04 -2.62 -15.74
C LYS A 26 1.33 -3.44 -15.72
N ASN A 27 1.25 -4.69 -16.16
CA ASN A 27 2.39 -5.61 -16.23
C ASN A 27 3.18 -5.75 -14.91
N GLY A 28 2.46 -5.81 -13.77
CA GLY A 28 3.08 -5.94 -12.44
C GLY A 28 3.65 -4.65 -11.86
N MET A 29 3.56 -3.53 -12.59
CA MET A 29 3.99 -2.21 -12.14
C MET A 29 2.78 -1.35 -11.75
N TYR A 30 2.90 -0.60 -10.66
CA TYR A 30 1.87 0.32 -10.19
C TYR A 30 2.11 1.74 -10.68
N TYR A 31 1.04 2.43 -11.06
CA TYR A 31 1.06 3.84 -11.47
C TYR A 31 -0.08 4.60 -10.82
N LEU A 32 0.12 5.90 -10.63
CA LEU A 32 -0.89 6.86 -10.18
C LEU A 32 -1.28 7.75 -11.35
N GLU A 33 -2.49 7.59 -11.86
CA GLU A 33 -3.11 8.55 -12.76
C GLU A 33 -3.58 9.75 -11.92
N VAL A 34 -3.10 10.93 -12.27
CA VAL A 34 -3.40 12.19 -11.60
C VAL A 34 -4.06 13.14 -12.59
N GLU A 35 -5.25 13.60 -12.24
CA GLU A 35 -5.89 14.75 -12.85
C GLU A 35 -5.77 15.93 -11.89
N PHE A 36 -5.28 17.08 -12.38
CA PHE A 36 -5.12 18.28 -11.57
C PHE A 36 -5.66 19.51 -12.29
N LEU A 37 -6.11 20.47 -11.49
CA LEU A 37 -6.47 21.80 -11.94
C LEU A 37 -5.36 22.76 -11.52
N GLY A 38 -5.11 23.74 -12.37
CA GLY A 38 -4.12 24.76 -12.10
C GLY A 38 -4.43 26.04 -12.82
N GLU A 39 -3.58 27.01 -12.60
CA GLU A 39 -3.70 28.36 -13.12
C GLU A 39 -2.34 28.80 -13.65
N THR A 40 -2.36 29.44 -14.82
CA THR A 40 -1.27 30.29 -15.30
C THR A 40 -1.68 31.75 -15.10
N ASP A 41 -0.80 32.68 -15.44
CA ASP A 41 -1.10 34.11 -15.39
C ASP A 41 -2.31 34.50 -16.28
N THR A 42 -2.65 33.66 -17.25
CA THR A 42 -3.65 33.98 -18.29
C THR A 42 -4.81 32.99 -18.35
N SER A 43 -4.71 31.80 -17.75
CA SER A 43 -5.64 30.71 -17.98
C SER A 43 -5.82 29.77 -16.80
N PHE A 44 -7.04 29.25 -16.62
CA PHE A 44 -7.27 28.02 -15.85
C PHE A 44 -6.96 26.81 -16.74
N VAL A 45 -6.23 25.85 -16.20
CA VAL A 45 -5.75 24.67 -16.94
C VAL A 45 -6.12 23.39 -16.22
N LYS A 46 -6.38 22.37 -17.02
CA LYS A 46 -6.62 21.00 -16.55
C LYS A 46 -5.53 20.10 -17.13
N GLY A 47 -4.79 19.44 -16.25
CA GLY A 47 -3.71 18.53 -16.62
C GLY A 47 -4.03 17.09 -16.25
N THR A 48 -3.52 16.15 -17.04
CA THR A 48 -3.51 14.74 -16.69
C THR A 48 -2.11 14.18 -16.86
N THR A 49 -1.67 13.36 -15.91
CA THR A 49 -0.38 12.68 -15.97
C THR A 49 -0.46 11.30 -15.32
N THR A 50 0.49 10.43 -15.67
CA THR A 50 0.61 9.09 -15.09
C THR A 50 1.98 8.97 -14.44
N LEU A 51 2.00 8.91 -13.11
CA LEU A 51 3.22 8.80 -12.32
C LEU A 51 3.52 7.32 -12.05
N LYS A 52 4.75 6.89 -12.29
CA LYS A 52 5.21 5.56 -11.90
C LYS A 52 5.37 5.51 -10.37
N LEU A 53 4.70 4.58 -9.70
CA LEU A 53 4.85 4.39 -8.27
C LEU A 53 6.06 3.47 -8.01
N PRO A 54 6.99 3.84 -7.10
CA PRO A 54 8.11 2.99 -6.73
C PRO A 54 7.68 1.92 -5.69
N VAL A 55 6.66 1.14 -6.04
CA VAL A 55 6.18 0.04 -5.19
C VAL A 55 7.10 -1.16 -5.36
N ASP A 56 7.64 -1.66 -4.26
CA ASP A 56 8.34 -2.94 -4.17
C ASP A 56 7.59 -3.85 -3.20
N ILE A 57 6.91 -4.86 -3.75
CA ILE A 57 6.09 -5.79 -2.96
C ILE A 57 6.92 -6.51 -1.90
N ASN A 58 8.21 -6.78 -2.17
CA ASN A 58 9.08 -7.49 -1.23
C ASN A 58 9.51 -6.61 -0.05
N ARG A 59 9.28 -5.29 -0.14
CA ARG A 59 9.60 -4.31 0.90
C ARG A 59 8.36 -3.77 1.59
N LEU A 60 7.17 -4.28 1.26
CA LEU A 60 5.96 -3.93 1.96
C LEU A 60 6.05 -4.42 3.40
N SER A 61 5.84 -3.50 4.33
CA SER A 61 5.81 -3.81 5.76
C SER A 61 4.75 -2.96 6.43
N PHE A 62 4.08 -3.54 7.41
CA PHE A 62 3.21 -2.81 8.33
C PHE A 62 3.88 -2.81 9.70
N THR A 63 3.80 -1.69 10.41
CA THR A 63 4.27 -1.59 11.79
C THR A 63 3.08 -1.34 12.69
N LEU A 64 2.77 -2.32 13.55
CA LEU A 64 1.82 -2.18 14.65
C LEU A 64 2.63 -1.78 15.88
N GLY A 65 2.62 -0.51 16.26
CA GLY A 65 3.36 -0.07 17.44
C GLY A 65 3.21 1.40 17.77
N SER A 66 3.22 1.71 19.06
CA SER A 66 3.39 3.07 19.57
C SER A 66 4.76 3.58 19.12
N ARG A 67 4.80 4.75 18.47
CA ARG A 67 6.06 5.42 18.16
C ARG A 67 6.73 5.72 19.50
N ASN A 68 7.88 5.10 19.78
CA ASN A 68 8.67 5.33 20.99
C ASN A 68 8.84 6.83 21.23
N ASN A 69 8.01 7.39 22.12
CA ASN A 69 8.25 8.66 22.76
C ASN A 69 8.74 8.31 24.16
N PRO A 70 10.05 8.46 24.49
CA PRO A 70 10.55 8.17 25.82
C PRO A 70 10.16 9.23 26.87
N SER A 71 9.26 10.16 26.55
CA SER A 71 8.83 11.21 27.45
C SER A 71 7.36 11.04 27.82
N TYR A 72 7.19 10.59 29.06
CA TYR A 72 6.02 10.67 29.94
C TYR A 72 4.88 11.61 29.48
N ILE A 73 3.67 11.13 29.77
CA ILE A 73 2.38 11.84 29.83
C ILE A 73 1.62 11.98 28.49
N THR A 74 0.37 11.49 28.50
CA THR A 74 -0.74 11.63 27.53
C THR A 74 -0.90 10.52 26.48
N GLU A 75 -2.14 10.03 26.42
CA GLU A 75 -2.78 9.01 25.57
C GLU A 75 -1.94 8.39 24.44
N GLN A 76 -1.77 7.07 24.51
CA GLN A 76 -1.15 6.27 23.45
C GLN A 76 -2.01 6.31 22.19
N TYR A 77 -1.75 7.27 21.29
CA TYR A 77 -2.25 7.21 19.93
C TYR A 77 -1.51 6.09 19.19
N TYR A 78 -2.18 4.96 18.98
CA TYR A 78 -1.70 3.90 18.09
C TYR A 78 -1.68 4.47 16.67
N ILE A 79 -0.50 4.87 16.20
CA ILE A 79 -0.32 5.29 14.80
C ILE A 79 0.08 4.04 14.04
N GLU A 80 -0.88 3.44 13.34
CA GLU A 80 -0.61 2.37 12.40
C GLU A 80 -0.08 2.97 11.11
N THR A 81 1.12 2.56 10.70
CA THR A 81 1.72 2.97 9.42
C THR A 81 1.93 1.77 8.51
N MET A 82 1.75 2.02 7.21
CA MET A 82 2.02 1.06 6.15
C MET A 82 3.08 1.64 5.21
N ASN A 83 4.16 0.89 5.01
CA ASN A 83 5.16 1.23 4.01
C ASN A 83 4.81 0.56 2.68
N LEU A 84 4.53 1.36 1.66
CA LEU A 84 4.18 0.86 0.31
C LEU A 84 5.40 0.70 -0.62
N GLY A 85 6.62 0.65 -0.06
CA GLY A 85 7.88 0.60 -0.81
C GLY A 85 8.46 1.98 -1.14
N PHE A 86 7.71 3.06 -0.89
CA PHE A 86 8.11 4.44 -1.16
C PHE A 86 7.91 5.38 0.04
N GLY A 87 7.84 4.84 1.25
CA GLY A 87 7.70 5.60 2.50
C GLY A 87 6.51 5.14 3.34
N ASP A 88 6.47 5.60 4.58
CA ASP A 88 5.43 5.25 5.54
C ASP A 88 4.21 6.16 5.35
N LEU A 89 3.05 5.54 5.12
CA LEU A 89 1.75 6.21 5.10
C LEU A 89 0.99 5.89 6.38
N VAL A 90 0.33 6.90 6.95
CA VAL A 90 -0.48 6.74 8.16
C VAL A 90 -1.83 6.16 7.77
N SER A 91 -2.26 5.09 8.46
CA SER A 91 -3.61 4.58 8.30
C SER A 91 -4.62 5.60 8.82
N LYS A 92 -5.69 5.82 8.06
CA LYS A 92 -6.77 6.70 8.49
C LYS A 92 -7.37 6.15 9.78
N ASP A 93 -7.54 7.02 10.77
CA ASP A 93 -8.07 6.69 12.09
C ASP A 93 -7.25 5.62 12.86
N GLY A 94 -6.01 5.33 12.41
CA GLY A 94 -5.12 4.35 13.03
C GLY A 94 -5.67 2.92 13.03
N LYS A 95 -6.46 2.55 12.01
CA LYS A 95 -7.08 1.21 11.91
C LYS A 95 -6.70 0.49 10.63
N ILE A 96 -6.39 -0.80 10.74
CA ILE A 96 -6.23 -1.74 9.62
C ILE A 96 -7.07 -2.97 9.92
N ASP A 97 -8.07 -3.24 9.07
CA ASP A 97 -8.91 -4.44 9.17
C ASP A 97 -8.28 -5.59 8.38
N PHE A 98 -8.18 -6.76 9.01
CA PHE A 98 -7.68 -7.98 8.39
C PHE A 98 -8.79 -9.03 8.34
N GLU A 99 -8.91 -9.69 7.19
CA GLU A 99 -9.77 -10.85 7.00
C GLU A 99 -8.90 -12.08 6.70
N ILE A 100 -9.14 -13.18 7.43
CA ILE A 100 -8.52 -14.46 7.11
C ILE A 100 -9.25 -15.06 5.90
N VAL A 101 -8.61 -15.00 4.74
CA VAL A 101 -9.17 -15.50 3.48
C VAL A 101 -8.79 -16.96 3.17
N GLY A 102 -8.13 -17.65 4.09
CA GLY A 102 -7.81 -19.07 3.98
C GLY A 102 -6.67 -19.56 4.88
N ASP A 103 -6.64 -20.86 5.11
CA ASP A 103 -5.61 -21.53 5.92
C ASP A 103 -4.42 -21.97 5.06
N LYS A 104 -3.21 -21.81 5.61
CA LYS A 104 -2.00 -22.40 5.03
C LYS A 104 -1.79 -23.82 5.56
N ARG A 105 -1.41 -24.74 4.68
CA ARG A 105 -0.89 -26.04 5.10
C ARG A 105 0.37 -25.82 5.94
N LYS A 106 0.35 -26.26 7.19
CA LYS A 106 1.51 -26.26 8.09
C LYS A 106 2.13 -27.66 8.08
N ASN A 107 3.41 -27.76 7.75
CA ASN A 107 4.17 -28.97 8.04
C ASN A 107 4.28 -29.09 9.56
N MET A 108 3.83 -30.22 10.09
CA MET A 108 3.88 -30.53 11.51
C MET A 108 4.78 -31.74 11.69
N THR A 109 5.56 -31.73 12.77
CA THR A 109 6.27 -32.92 13.25
C THR A 109 5.26 -33.95 13.75
N LEU A 110 5.63 -35.23 13.76
CA LEU A 110 4.78 -36.29 14.31
C LEU A 110 4.37 -35.99 15.76
N SER A 111 5.29 -35.42 16.56
CA SER A 111 5.00 -35.05 17.94
C SER A 111 3.92 -33.97 18.05
N GLU A 112 3.98 -32.93 17.23
CA GLU A 112 2.93 -31.89 17.20
C GLU A 112 1.57 -32.45 16.76
N ILE A 113 1.57 -33.46 15.88
CA ILE A 113 0.35 -34.14 15.43
C ILE A 113 -0.23 -34.98 16.58
N GLU A 114 0.59 -35.78 17.24
CA GLU A 114 0.19 -36.61 18.39
C GLU A 114 -0.34 -35.77 19.56
N GLU A 115 0.31 -34.63 19.84
CA GLU A 115 -0.14 -33.67 20.86
C GLU A 115 -1.52 -33.11 20.53
N LYS A 116 -1.77 -32.71 19.27
CA LYS A 116 -3.10 -32.24 18.84
C LYS A 116 -4.16 -33.33 18.89
N LEU A 117 -3.80 -34.56 18.57
CA LEU A 117 -4.74 -35.69 18.50
C LEU A 117 -5.00 -36.34 19.86
N GLY A 118 -4.11 -36.14 20.84
CA GLY A 118 -4.20 -36.72 22.17
C GLY A 118 -3.82 -38.21 22.25
N TYR A 119 -3.17 -38.75 21.23
CA TYR A 119 -2.71 -40.15 21.21
C TYR A 119 -1.45 -40.34 20.36
N LYS A 120 -0.74 -41.44 20.62
CA LYS A 120 0.47 -41.83 19.89
C LYS A 120 0.12 -42.54 18.59
N ILE A 121 0.78 -42.15 17.49
CA ILE A 121 0.58 -42.75 16.17
C ILE A 121 1.63 -43.85 15.98
N LYS A 122 1.17 -45.06 15.64
CA LYS A 122 2.06 -46.17 15.28
C LYS A 122 2.08 -46.35 13.76
N LEU A 123 3.21 -46.05 13.14
CA LEU A 123 3.43 -46.30 11.72
C LEU A 123 3.72 -47.80 11.52
N VAL A 124 3.03 -48.42 10.57
CA VAL A 124 3.22 -49.82 10.18
C VAL A 124 3.61 -49.84 8.71
N SER A 125 4.74 -50.44 8.37
CA SER A 125 5.13 -50.62 6.97
C SER A 125 4.52 -51.91 6.42
N GLU A 126 3.84 -51.84 5.29
CA GLU A 126 3.50 -53.04 4.51
C GLU A 126 4.76 -53.61 3.87
N LYS A 127 4.85 -54.94 3.84
CA LYS A 127 5.99 -55.73 3.36
C LYS A 127 5.86 -56.04 1.89
#